data_AF-A0A7K1KWU9-F1
#
_entry.id   AF-A0A7K1KWU9-F1
#
_cell.length_a   1.000
_cell.length_b   1.000
_cell.length_c   1.000
_cell.angle_alpha   90.00
_cell.angle_beta   90.00
_cell.angle_gamma   90.00
#
_symmetry.space_group_name_H-M   'P 1'
#
loop_
_entity.id
_entity.type
_entity.pdbx_description
1 polymer ?
#
loop_
_entity_poly.entity_id
_entity_poly.type
_entity_poly.pdbx_seq_one_letter_code
_entity_poly.pdbx_strand_id
1 'polypeptide(L)' 'MTASTLDEQRAELSAEFPGWTIVYTRPAGRVRWWATRGLVRERMDERGGFTTWSAEDLRRQLRGATGNRPPRPAR' A
#
# COMPACT_ATOMS: atom_id res chain seq x y z
N MET A 1 -12.03 14.28 -3.40
CA MET A 1 -11.77 13.01 -4.08
C MET A 1 -13.05 12.20 -4.09
N THR A 2 -13.51 11.76 -5.27
CA THR A 2 -14.70 10.91 -5.41
C THR A 2 -14.33 9.46 -5.13
N ALA A 3 -15.33 8.58 -4.97
CA ALA A 3 -15.10 7.15 -4.77
C ALA A 3 -14.34 6.52 -5.96
N SER A 4 -14.64 6.97 -7.18
CA SER A 4 -14.00 6.47 -8.41
C SER A 4 -12.50 6.71 -8.42
N THR A 5 -12.05 7.92 -8.06
CA THR A 5 -10.61 8.25 -8.01
C THR A 5 -9.86 7.39 -6.99
N LEU A 6 -10.48 7.01 -5.88
CA LEU A 6 -9.84 6.16 -4.87
C LEU A 6 -9.71 4.71 -5.34
N ASP A 7 -10.68 4.21 -6.10
CA ASP A 7 -10.61 2.88 -6.66
C ASP A 7 -9.54 2.78 -7.76
N GLU A 8 -9.45 3.80 -8.63
CA GLU A 8 -8.37 3.91 -9.62
C GLU A 8 -6.99 3.93 -8.94
N GLN A 9 -6.80 4.78 -7.92
CA GLN A 9 -5.55 4.82 -7.16
C GLN A 9 -5.23 3.48 -6.48
N ARG A 10 -6.25 2.77 -5.97
CA ARG A 10 -6.04 1.44 -5.38
C ARG A 10 -5.60 0.44 -6.43
N ALA A 11 -6.23 0.46 -7.60
CA ALA A 11 -5.91 -0.43 -8.71
C ALA A 11 -4.49 -0.19 -9.24
N GLU A 12 -4.10 1.07 -9.42
CA GLU A 12 -2.73 1.46 -9.79
C GLU A 12 -1.71 0.95 -8.78
N LEU A 13 -1.92 1.23 -7.48
CA LEU A 13 -1.00 0.76 -6.44
C LEU A 13 -0.95 -0.77 -6.36
N SER A 14 -2.08 -1.45 -6.51
CA SER A 14 -2.13 -2.91 -6.49
C SER A 14 -1.42 -3.53 -7.71
N ALA A 15 -1.44 -2.86 -8.86
CA ALA A 15 -0.71 -3.25 -10.05
C ALA A 15 0.81 -3.01 -9.92
N GLU A 16 1.20 -1.89 -9.30
CA GLU A 16 2.61 -1.58 -9.00
C GLU A 16 3.20 -2.50 -7.93
N PHE A 17 2.39 -2.93 -6.96
CA PHE A 17 2.82 -3.70 -5.79
C PHE A 17 2.00 -4.99 -5.64
N PRO A 18 2.14 -5.97 -6.55
CA PRO A 18 1.33 -7.20 -6.52
C PRO A 18 1.57 -8.07 -5.27
N GLY A 19 2.66 -7.86 -4.55
CA GLY A 19 2.95 -8.53 -3.26
C GLY A 19 2.33 -7.85 -2.04
N TRP A 20 1.58 -6.76 -2.23
CA TRP A 20 0.97 -5.97 -1.16
C TRP A 20 -0.55 -5.93 -1.31
N THR A 21 -1.26 -6.16 -0.22
CA THR A 21 -2.71 -5.98 -0.12
C THR A 21 -3.01 -4.56 0.30
N ILE A 22 -3.68 -3.80 -0.57
CA ILE A 22 -3.97 -2.38 -0.38
C ILE A 22 -5.46 -2.19 -0.17
N VAL A 23 -5.81 -1.56 0.95
CA VAL A 23 -7.19 -1.26 1.33
C VAL A 23 -7.31 0.19 1.75
N TYR A 24 -8.46 0.79 1.47
CA TYR A 24 -8.79 2.13 1.95
C TYR A 24 -10.12 2.11 2.71
N THR A 25 -10.23 2.96 3.71
CA THR A 25 -11.44 3.13 4.54
C THR A 25 -11.82 4.60 4.55
N ARG A 26 -13.11 4.90 4.72
CA ARG A 26 -13.63 6.28 4.74
C ARG A 26 -14.38 6.64 6.02
N PRO A 27 -13.75 6.60 7.20
CA PRO A 27 -14.40 7.06 8.42
C PRO A 27 -14.66 8.58 8.36
N ALA A 28 -15.92 8.99 8.53
CA ALA A 28 -16.34 10.40 8.64
C ALA A 28 -15.84 11.33 7.52
N GLY A 29 -15.80 10.86 6.27
CA GLY A 29 -15.40 11.66 5.10
C GLY A 29 -13.89 11.83 4.91
N ARG A 30 -13.05 11.21 5.75
CA ARG A 30 -11.59 11.14 5.56
C ARG A 30 -11.18 9.80 5.00
N VAL A 31 -10.30 9.80 4.01
CA VAL A 31 -9.78 8.57 3.42
C VAL A 31 -8.56 8.12 4.20
N ARG A 32 -8.56 6.88 4.65
CA ARG A 32 -7.42 6.25 5.31
C ARG A 32 -6.96 5.06 4.48
N TRP A 33 -5.70 5.08 4.09
CA TRP A 33 -5.06 4.06 3.28
C TRP A 33 -4.23 3.13 4.15
N TRP A 34 -4.30 1.84 3.82
CA TRP A 34 -3.60 0.78 4.51
C TRP A 34 -3.00 -0.16 3.47
N ALA A 35 -1.76 -0.58 3.66
CA ALA A 35 -1.15 -1.61 2.85
C ALA A 35 -0.45 -2.64 3.73
N THR A 36 -0.58 -3.91 3.39
CA THR A 36 -0.04 -5.04 4.17
C THR A 36 0.66 -6.04 3.27
N ARG A 37 1.78 -6.63 3.71
CA ARG A 37 2.57 -7.58 2.91
C ARG A 37 2.28 -9.04 3.35
N GLY A 38 1.34 -9.71 2.68
CA GLY A 38 1.10 -11.15 2.86
C GLY A 38 -0.30 -11.53 3.38
N LEU A 39 -0.72 -12.75 3.05
CA LEU A 39 -2.08 -13.28 3.16
C LEU A 39 -2.69 -13.15 4.56
N VAL A 40 -3.92 -12.63 4.57
CA VAL A 40 -4.89 -12.60 5.67
C VAL A 40 -5.26 -14.03 6.11
N ARG A 41 -4.34 -14.72 6.79
CA ARG A 41 -4.64 -15.89 7.63
C ARG A 41 -3.89 -15.75 8.95
N GLU A 42 -4.65 -15.27 9.94
CA GLU A 42 -4.50 -15.55 11.38
C GLU A 42 -3.51 -14.76 12.23
N ARG A 43 -2.59 -13.96 11.69
CA ARG A 43 -1.86 -12.97 12.50
C ARG A 43 -1.65 -11.69 11.69
N MET A 44 -2.41 -10.65 12.02
CA MET A 44 -1.97 -9.27 11.80
C MET A 44 -0.74 -9.06 12.69
N ASP A 45 0.39 -9.63 12.31
CA ASP A 45 1.65 -9.37 12.99
C ASP A 45 1.90 -7.87 12.84
N GLU A 46 2.04 -7.19 13.97
CA GLU A 46 2.21 -5.74 14.16
C GLU A 46 3.46 -5.15 13.47
N ARG A 47 4.03 -5.86 12.49
CA ARG A 47 5.37 -5.66 11.94
C ARG A 47 5.45 -5.45 10.43
N GLY A 48 4.34 -5.42 9.69
CA GLY A 48 4.41 -5.42 8.21
C GLY A 48 3.40 -4.56 7.46
N GLY A 49 2.67 -3.68 8.15
CA GLY A 49 1.64 -2.83 7.54
C GLY A 49 2.04 -1.34 7.52
N PHE A 50 1.66 -0.65 6.44
CA PHE A 50 1.71 0.82 6.36
C PHE A 50 0.30 1.38 6.48
N THR A 51 0.15 2.45 7.25
CA THR A 51 -1.10 3.18 7.38
C THR A 51 -0.84 4.66 7.18
N THR A 52 -1.60 5.30 6.29
CA THR A 52 -1.48 6.73 6.01
C THR A 52 -2.82 7.32 5.61
N TRP A 53 -2.89 8.63 5.53
CA TRP A 53 -4.10 9.37 5.14
C TRP A 53 -4.07 9.79 3.66
N SER A 54 -3.00 9.46 2.93
CA SER A 54 -2.80 9.86 1.53
C SER A 54 -2.26 8.71 0.67
N ALA A 55 -2.83 8.50 -0.51
CA ALA A 55 -2.39 7.46 -1.45
C ALA A 55 -0.93 7.65 -1.90
N GLU A 56 -0.51 8.90 -2.16
CA GLU A 56 0.89 9.21 -2.52
C GLU A 56 1.87 8.83 -1.42
N ASP A 57 1.50 9.12 -0.18
CA ASP A 57 2.33 8.79 0.98
C ASP A 57 2.46 7.28 1.15
N LEU A 58 1.36 6.53 0.90
CA LEU A 58 1.36 5.08 0.90
C LEU A 58 2.28 4.55 -0.19
N ARG A 59 2.21 5.12 -1.40
CA ARG A 59 3.07 4.76 -2.53
C ARG A 59 4.54 4.95 -2.20
N ARG A 60 4.91 6.05 -1.55
CA ARG A 60 6.30 6.32 -1.14
C ARG A 60 6.79 5.29 -0.13
N GLN A 61 5.97 4.95 0.87
CA GLN A 61 6.31 3.93 1.86
C GLN A 61 6.43 2.53 1.23
N LEU A 62 5.49 2.16 0.35
CA LEU A 62 5.52 0.92 -0.42
C LEU A 62 6.76 0.83 -1.34
N ARG A 63 7.13 1.93 -1.99
CA ARG A 63 8.38 2.01 -2.76
C ARG A 63 9.61 1.86 -1.88
N GLY A 64 9.66 2.47 -0.70
CA GLY A 64 10.76 2.30 0.24
C GLY A 64 10.89 0.84 0.70
N ALA A 65 9.77 0.19 1.00
CA ALA A 65 9.74 -1.19 1.45
C ALA A 65 10.05 -2.21 0.35
N THR A 66 9.61 -1.94 -0.88
CA THR A 66 9.84 -2.82 -2.05
C THR A 66 11.20 -2.54 -2.69
N GLY A 67 11.66 -1.29 -2.66
CA GLY A 67 12.92 -0.80 -3.23
C GLY A 67 14.17 -1.11 -2.39
N ASN A 68 14.05 -1.72 -1.22
CA ASN A 68 15.21 -2.25 -0.47
C ASN A 68 15.82 -3.53 -1.09
N ARG A 69 15.65 -3.72 -2.40
CA ARG A 69 16.55 -4.55 -3.20
C ARG A 69 17.29 -3.60 -4.13
N PRO A 70 18.52 -3.15 -3.79
CA PRO A 70 19.36 -2.53 -4.81
C PRO A 70 19.43 -3.51 -5.99
N PRO A 71 19.30 -3.05 -7.26
CA PRO A 71 19.74 -3.89 -8.36
C PRO A 71 21.21 -4.21 -8.05
N ARG A 72 21.54 -5.48 -7.81
CA ARG A 72 22.94 -5.88 -7.75
C ARG A 72 23.57 -5.34 -9.04
N PRO A 73 24.62 -4.50 -8.99
CA PRO A 73 25.32 -4.16 -10.21
C PRO A 73 25.79 -5.48 -10.82
N ALA A 74 25.31 -5.76 -12.03
CA ALA A 74 25.86 -6.84 -12.83
C ALA A 74 27.35 -6.53 -13.01
N ARG A 75 28.19 -7.44 -12.52
CA ARG A 75 29.64 -7.36 -12.62
C ARG A 75 30.12 -7.84 -13.98
#